data_AF-A0A7S4K7A6-F1
#
_entry.id   AF-A0A7S4K7A6-F1
#
_cell.length_a   1.000
_cell.length_b   1.000
_cell.length_c   1.000
_cell.angle_alpha   90.00
_cell.angle_beta   90.00
_cell.angle_gamma   90.00
#
_symmetry.space_group_name_H-M   'P 1'
#
loop_
_entity.id
_entity.type
_entity.pdbx_description
1 polymer ?
#
loop_
_entity_poly.entity_id
_entity_poly.type
_entity_poly.pdbx_seq_one_letter_code
_entity_poly.pdbx_strand_id
1 'polypeptide(L)'
;KSKKIHPFVLRSSMTTCRVKITGQFSVANVFTAWNNKEIKLERELAAIAPPNWVPFCNSADGALQPLLNTKKWFRVISTISYATFLAVFVASWVTRIGSNLDLFPVLFYILFAPFATMGLCWFLTMFKVVKTMSDLQKVCQQYSESDSGNNGFRYTLHSEYWGGCNKVYAKRYFIIVYVPSGTGDGNNSDIEQPIAVTPVAAPAKNDVFQDDPSSVVVTSGDGGTGPSIFDQLSGH
;
A
#
# COMPACT_ATOMS: atom_id res chain seq x y z
N LYS A 1 -23.20 -55.30 -17.60
CA LYS A 1 -22.38 -54.32 -16.85
C LYS A 1 -22.48 -52.98 -17.57
N SER A 2 -23.29 -52.05 -17.05
CA SER A 2 -23.56 -50.75 -17.71
C SER A 2 -22.44 -49.75 -17.40
N LYS A 3 -21.81 -49.18 -18.43
CA LYS A 3 -20.77 -48.13 -18.30
C LYS A 3 -21.45 -46.82 -17.93
N LYS A 4 -21.18 -46.32 -16.73
CA LYS A 4 -21.62 -45.01 -16.25
C LYS A 4 -20.84 -43.94 -17.03
N ILE A 5 -21.49 -43.29 -18.00
CA ILE A 5 -20.91 -42.18 -18.74
C ILE A 5 -20.96 -40.96 -17.81
N HIS A 6 -19.80 -40.49 -17.37
CA HIS A 6 -19.72 -39.23 -16.64
C HIS A 6 -19.87 -38.07 -17.62
N PRO A 7 -20.81 -37.14 -17.38
CA PRO A 7 -20.96 -35.97 -18.24
C PRO A 7 -19.66 -35.16 -18.22
N PHE A 8 -19.13 -34.91 -19.41
CA PHE A 8 -17.96 -34.08 -19.62
C PHE A 8 -18.39 -32.63 -19.37
N VAL A 9 -18.12 -32.10 -18.17
CA VAL A 9 -18.36 -30.69 -17.86
C VAL A 9 -17.35 -29.88 -18.65
N LEU A 10 -17.80 -29.28 -19.76
CA LEU A 10 -17.02 -28.30 -20.52
C LEU A 10 -16.66 -27.16 -19.56
N ARG A 11 -15.39 -27.13 -19.15
CA ARG A 11 -14.85 -26.11 -18.26
C ARG A 11 -14.71 -24.84 -19.09
N SER A 12 -15.71 -23.96 -19.01
CA SER A 12 -15.64 -22.63 -19.61
C SER A 12 -14.34 -21.98 -19.12
N SER A 13 -13.47 -21.58 -20.06
CA SER A 13 -12.25 -20.87 -19.68
C SER A 13 -12.68 -19.53 -19.05
N MET A 14 -12.01 -19.13 -17.97
CA MET A 14 -12.22 -17.81 -17.39
C MET A 14 -10.90 -17.06 -17.50
N THR A 15 -10.95 -15.88 -18.10
CA THR A 15 -9.80 -14.97 -18.12
C THR A 15 -9.69 -14.32 -16.75
N THR A 16 -8.49 -14.30 -16.18
CA THR A 16 -8.24 -13.68 -14.88
C THR A 16 -7.47 -12.39 -15.04
N CYS A 17 -7.96 -11.35 -14.38
CA CYS A 17 -7.37 -10.03 -14.34
C CYS A 17 -6.90 -9.76 -12.91
N ARG A 18 -5.60 -9.49 -12.73
CA ARG A 18 -5.01 -9.20 -11.43
C ARG A 18 -4.90 -7.70 -11.21
N VAL A 19 -5.66 -7.19 -10.25
CA VAL A 19 -5.70 -5.79 -9.89
C VAL A 19 -4.87 -5.57 -8.63
N LYS A 20 -3.83 -4.73 -8.74
CA LYS A 20 -2.98 -4.42 -7.59
C LYS A 20 -3.58 -3.26 -6.80
N ILE A 21 -3.39 -3.32 -5.48
CA ILE A 21 -3.66 -2.20 -4.58
C ILE A 21 -2.32 -1.49 -4.36
N THR A 22 -2.19 -0.25 -4.78
CA THR A 22 -0.96 0.54 -4.59
C THR A 22 -0.84 1.04 -3.16
N GLY A 23 0.34 1.51 -2.76
CA GLY A 23 0.54 2.22 -1.48
C GLY A 23 0.31 1.41 -0.19
N GLN A 24 -0.02 0.13 -0.30
CA GLN A 24 -0.22 -0.78 0.82
C GLN A 24 0.96 -0.72 1.79
N PHE A 25 0.65 -0.70 3.08
CA PHE A 25 1.64 -0.86 4.13
C PHE A 25 1.44 -2.22 4.80
N SER A 26 2.55 -2.86 5.14
CA SER A 26 2.54 -4.12 5.88
C SER A 26 2.84 -3.82 7.33
N VAL A 27 1.95 -4.26 8.24
CA VAL A 27 2.14 -4.06 9.68
C VAL A 27 3.32 -4.88 10.21
N ALA A 28 3.71 -5.95 9.49
CA ALA A 28 4.91 -6.72 9.76
C ALA A 28 6.21 -5.93 9.45
N ASN A 29 6.12 -4.88 8.64
CA ASN A 29 7.22 -4.01 8.32
C ASN A 29 6.83 -2.54 8.49
N VAL A 30 7.01 -2.04 9.71
CA VAL A 30 6.74 -0.64 10.13
C VAL A 30 7.28 0.39 9.15
N PHE A 31 8.43 0.14 8.53
CA PHE A 31 9.04 1.06 7.56
C PHE A 31 8.21 1.23 6.28
N THR A 32 7.40 0.25 5.91
CA THR A 32 6.50 0.38 4.74
C THR A 32 5.39 1.41 4.95
N ALA A 33 5.06 1.76 6.21
CA ALA A 33 4.13 2.84 6.51
C ALA A 33 4.67 4.23 6.10
N TRP A 34 6.00 4.37 5.97
CA TRP A 34 6.66 5.59 5.52
C TRP A 34 6.66 5.80 4.01
N ASN A 35 6.14 4.85 3.22
CA ASN A 35 5.95 5.05 1.79
C ASN A 35 4.90 6.16 1.55
N ASN A 36 5.22 7.17 0.74
CA ASN A 36 4.30 8.26 0.40
C ASN A 36 3.26 7.89 -0.66
N LYS A 37 3.32 6.68 -1.24
CA LYS A 37 2.30 6.20 -2.18
C LYS A 37 0.94 6.09 -1.51
N GLU A 38 -0.07 6.60 -2.22
CA GLU A 38 -1.46 6.51 -1.82
C GLU A 38 -1.99 5.08 -1.98
N ILE A 39 -2.84 4.67 -1.03
CA ILE A 39 -3.55 3.40 -1.06
C ILE A 39 -4.76 3.55 -1.96
N LYS A 40 -4.65 3.03 -3.19
CA LYS A 40 -5.70 3.08 -4.22
C LYS A 40 -5.69 1.80 -5.03
N LEU A 41 -6.83 1.48 -5.63
CA LEU A 41 -6.90 0.44 -6.64
C LEU A 41 -6.19 0.93 -7.93
N GLU A 42 -5.31 0.11 -8.50
CA GLU A 42 -4.71 0.40 -9.80
C GLU A 42 -5.77 0.23 -10.90
N ARG A 43 -6.12 1.33 -11.58
CA ARG A 43 -7.21 1.37 -12.58
C ARG A 43 -6.74 1.08 -14.02
N GLU A 44 -5.44 0.85 -14.23
CA GLU A 44 -4.82 0.71 -15.57
C GLU A 44 -5.29 -0.50 -16.40
N LEU A 45 -6.17 -1.33 -15.86
CA LEU A 45 -6.78 -2.49 -16.55
C LEU A 45 -7.92 -2.13 -17.50
N ALA A 46 -7.94 -0.90 -18.03
CA ALA A 46 -9.01 -0.37 -18.87
C ALA A 46 -9.30 -1.23 -20.12
N ALA A 47 -8.35 -2.03 -20.60
CA ALA A 47 -8.54 -2.89 -21.77
C ALA A 47 -9.60 -3.99 -21.58
N ILE A 48 -9.85 -4.45 -20.34
CA ILE A 48 -10.84 -5.49 -20.02
C ILE A 48 -11.61 -5.08 -18.76
N ALA A 49 -12.07 -3.82 -18.72
CA ALA A 49 -12.84 -3.31 -17.59
C ALA A 49 -14.29 -3.85 -17.63
N PRO A 50 -14.78 -4.52 -16.57
CA PRO A 50 -16.20 -4.86 -16.44
C PRO A 50 -17.10 -3.61 -16.52
N PRO A 51 -18.38 -3.75 -16.92
CA PRO A 51 -19.30 -2.62 -17.02
C PRO A 51 -19.52 -1.88 -15.67
N ASN A 52 -19.39 -2.59 -14.56
CA ASN A 52 -19.45 -2.06 -13.19
C ASN A 52 -18.06 -1.73 -12.60
N TRP A 53 -17.01 -1.60 -13.42
CA TRP A 53 -15.65 -1.36 -12.95
C TRP A 53 -15.51 -0.08 -12.14
N VAL A 54 -16.03 1.04 -12.65
CA VAL A 54 -15.96 2.34 -11.97
C VAL A 54 -16.65 2.33 -10.60
N PRO A 55 -17.93 1.90 -10.46
CA PRO A 55 -18.57 1.84 -9.15
C PRO A 55 -17.87 0.86 -8.21
N PHE A 56 -17.39 -0.29 -8.70
CA PHE A 56 -16.57 -1.21 -7.91
C PHE A 56 -15.31 -0.54 -7.37
N CYS A 57 -14.52 0.14 -8.21
CA CYS A 57 -13.32 0.85 -7.79
C CYS A 57 -13.62 1.90 -6.73
N ASN A 58 -14.70 2.67 -6.89
CA ASN A 58 -15.08 3.70 -5.92
C ASN A 58 -15.51 3.09 -4.57
N SER A 59 -16.26 1.98 -4.58
CA SER A 59 -16.61 1.26 -3.35
C SER A 59 -15.38 0.64 -2.69
N ALA A 60 -14.45 0.09 -3.47
CA ALA A 60 -13.20 -0.47 -2.96
C ALA A 60 -12.28 0.61 -2.37
N ASP A 61 -12.12 1.74 -3.05
CA ASP A 61 -11.35 2.89 -2.56
C ASP A 61 -11.97 3.45 -1.27
N GLY A 62 -13.31 3.51 -1.18
CA GLY A 62 -14.05 3.86 0.03
C GLY A 62 -13.77 2.89 1.19
N ALA A 63 -13.78 1.58 0.93
CA ALA A 63 -13.41 0.58 1.92
C ALA A 63 -11.95 0.70 2.38
N LEU A 64 -11.04 1.14 1.51
CA LEU A 64 -9.61 1.34 1.82
C LEU A 64 -9.31 2.65 2.56
N GLN A 65 -10.24 3.62 2.59
CA GLN A 65 -10.03 4.93 3.23
C GLN A 65 -9.61 4.87 4.71
N PRO A 66 -10.13 3.96 5.56
CA PRO A 66 -9.68 3.81 6.93
C PRO A 66 -8.18 3.44 7.05
N LEU A 67 -7.62 2.73 6.07
CA LEU A 67 -6.19 2.40 6.04
C LEU A 67 -5.33 3.63 5.76
N LEU A 68 -5.79 4.53 4.87
CA LEU A 68 -5.10 5.80 4.60
C LEU A 68 -4.98 6.64 5.87
N ASN A 69 -6.09 6.79 6.59
CA ASN A 69 -6.12 7.52 7.85
C ASN A 69 -5.26 6.84 8.91
N THR A 70 -5.32 5.50 9.00
CA THR A 70 -4.50 4.73 9.95
C THR A 70 -3.01 4.89 9.66
N LYS A 71 -2.60 4.86 8.38
CA LYS A 71 -1.21 5.08 7.95
C LYS A 71 -0.70 6.47 8.35
N LYS A 72 -1.50 7.52 8.13
CA LYS A 72 -1.17 8.90 8.54
C LYS A 72 -0.99 9.00 10.05
N TRP A 73 -1.95 8.48 10.82
CA TRP A 73 -1.89 8.46 12.28
C TRP A 73 -0.68 7.68 12.82
N PHE A 74 -0.41 6.51 12.25
CA PHE A 74 0.71 5.68 12.65
C PHE A 74 2.05 6.39 12.42
N ARG A 75 2.20 7.13 11.32
CA ARG A 75 3.38 7.96 11.05
C ARG A 75 3.58 9.03 12.12
N VAL A 76 2.52 9.75 12.47
CA VAL A 76 2.54 10.81 13.49
C VAL A 76 2.90 10.24 14.85
N ILE A 77 2.19 9.19 15.29
CA ILE A 77 2.42 8.54 16.58
C ILE A 77 3.84 7.98 16.66
N SER A 78 4.31 7.29 15.61
CA SER A 78 5.67 6.76 15.58
C SER A 78 6.71 7.88 15.72
N THR A 79 6.52 9.00 15.02
CA THR A 79 7.43 10.16 15.10
C THR A 79 7.47 10.74 16.52
N ILE A 80 6.29 10.95 17.13
CA ILE A 80 6.19 11.47 18.50
C ILE A 80 6.82 10.49 19.50
N SER A 81 6.57 9.19 19.36
CA SER A 81 7.15 8.17 20.24
C SER A 81 8.67 8.15 20.16
N TYR A 82 9.25 8.22 18.96
CA TYR A 82 10.70 8.30 18.78
C TYR A 82 11.29 9.59 19.37
N ALA A 83 10.65 10.74 19.14
CA ALA A 83 11.09 12.02 19.68
C ALA A 83 11.07 12.03 21.22
N THR A 84 9.99 11.53 21.82
CA THR A 84 9.86 11.40 23.28
C THR A 84 10.91 10.45 23.85
N PHE A 85 11.13 9.30 23.21
CA PHE A 85 12.18 8.37 23.64
C PHE A 85 13.57 9.01 23.64
N LEU A 86 13.91 9.72 22.56
CA LEU A 86 15.19 10.42 22.45
C LEU A 86 15.32 11.52 23.51
N ALA A 87 14.27 12.30 23.76
CA ALA A 87 14.27 13.35 24.78
C ALA A 87 14.50 12.78 26.19
N VAL A 88 13.79 11.71 26.55
CA VAL A 88 13.96 11.05 27.86
C VAL A 88 15.35 10.41 27.98
N PHE A 89 15.85 9.80 26.91
CA PHE A 89 17.19 9.23 26.88
C PHE A 89 18.27 10.30 27.13
N VAL A 90 18.19 11.43 26.42
CA VAL A 90 19.14 12.56 26.60
C VAL A 90 19.02 13.15 28.01
N ALA A 91 17.80 13.38 28.51
CA ALA A 91 17.60 13.89 29.86
C ALA A 91 18.21 12.97 30.93
N SER A 92 18.03 11.65 30.78
CA SER A 92 18.58 10.65 31.69
C SER A 92 20.10 10.56 31.62
N TRP A 93 20.67 10.78 30.43
CA TRP A 93 22.12 10.86 30.27
C TRP A 93 22.72 12.07 30.98
N VAL A 94 22.09 13.24 30.85
CA VAL A 94 22.54 14.49 31.50
C VAL A 94 22.42 14.41 33.02
N THR A 95 21.31 13.90 33.56
CA THR A 95 21.11 13.79 35.01
C THR A 95 22.06 12.80 35.66
N ARG A 96 22.46 11.73 34.95
CA ARG A 96 23.47 10.76 35.42
C ARG A 96 24.83 11.40 35.68
N ILE A 97 25.22 12.40 34.90
CA ILE A 97 26.52 13.08 35.08
C ILE A 97 26.55 13.88 36.39
N GLY A 98 25.38 14.35 36.87
CA GLY A 98 25.29 15.23 38.04
C GLY A 98 24.80 14.57 39.34
N SER A 99 24.29 13.33 39.33
CA SER A 99 23.61 12.75 40.51
C SER A 99 23.74 11.23 40.64
N ASN A 100 23.82 10.75 41.89
CA ASN A 100 23.73 9.32 42.27
C ASN A 100 22.27 8.87 42.40
N LEU A 101 21.43 9.12 41.38
CA LEU A 101 20.06 8.61 41.36
C LEU A 101 20.03 7.10 41.10
N ASP A 102 19.09 6.42 41.75
CA ASP A 102 18.89 4.98 41.61
C ASP A 102 18.42 4.66 40.18
N LEU A 103 19.32 4.08 39.38
CA LEU A 103 19.21 4.04 37.91
C LEU A 103 18.18 3.03 37.41
N PHE A 104 17.85 2.03 38.23
CA PHE A 104 17.08 0.86 37.85
C PHE A 104 15.63 1.16 37.42
N PRO A 105 14.79 1.89 38.19
CA PRO A 105 13.42 2.19 37.77
C PRO A 105 13.36 3.11 36.55
N VAL A 106 14.31 4.04 36.42
CA VAL A 106 14.39 4.96 35.28
C VAL A 106 14.75 4.20 34.00
N LEU A 107 15.75 3.33 34.04
CA LEU A 107 16.10 2.46 32.92
C LEU A 107 14.95 1.53 32.52
N PHE A 108 14.26 0.95 33.49
CA PHE A 108 13.10 0.09 33.23
C PHE A 108 12.01 0.87 32.48
N TYR A 109 11.67 2.08 32.91
CA TYR A 109 10.67 2.90 32.23
C TYR A 109 11.10 3.31 30.82
N ILE A 110 12.36 3.74 30.66
CA ILE A 110 12.91 4.14 29.36
C ILE A 110 12.88 2.99 28.37
N LEU A 111 13.16 1.77 28.83
CA LEU A 111 13.21 0.60 27.97
C LEU A 111 11.80 0.07 27.70
N PHE A 112 10.96 -0.14 28.72
CA PHE A 112 9.66 -0.79 28.56
C PHE A 112 8.56 0.10 28.00
N ALA A 113 8.49 1.40 28.37
CA ALA A 113 7.43 2.29 27.90
C ALA A 113 7.35 2.42 26.36
N PRO A 114 8.45 2.60 25.60
CA PRO A 114 8.38 2.65 24.14
C PRO A 114 7.97 1.30 23.54
N PHE A 115 8.42 0.17 24.08
CA PHE A 115 7.99 -1.15 23.59
C PHE A 115 6.50 -1.40 23.84
N ALA A 116 6.00 -1.05 25.03
CA ALA A 116 4.58 -1.19 25.35
C ALA A 116 3.69 -0.31 24.47
N THR A 117 4.06 0.96 24.29
CA THR A 117 3.32 1.91 23.43
C THR A 117 3.35 1.49 21.96
N MET A 118 4.52 1.08 21.45
CA MET A 118 4.64 0.56 20.08
C MET A 118 3.86 -0.75 19.89
N GLY A 119 3.89 -1.65 20.87
CA GLY A 119 3.14 -2.90 20.84
C GLY A 119 1.63 -2.68 20.80
N LEU A 120 1.10 -1.77 21.62
CA LEU A 120 -0.31 -1.37 21.58
C LEU A 120 -0.68 -0.73 20.23
N CYS A 121 0.14 0.20 19.73
CA CYS A 121 -0.10 0.83 18.43
C CYS A 121 -0.09 -0.18 17.28
N TRP A 122 0.82 -1.14 17.31
CA TRP A 122 0.91 -2.23 16.36
C TRP A 122 -0.35 -3.10 16.39
N PHE A 123 -0.82 -3.48 17.59
CA PHE A 123 -2.02 -4.30 17.77
C PHE A 123 -3.28 -3.60 17.23
N LEU A 124 -3.48 -2.32 17.58
CA LEU A 124 -4.60 -1.51 17.10
C LEU A 124 -4.57 -1.36 15.56
N THR A 125 -3.38 -1.19 14.99
CA THR A 125 -3.20 -1.10 13.54
C THR A 125 -3.52 -2.41 12.85
N MET A 126 -3.07 -3.55 13.38
CA MET A 126 -3.41 -4.88 12.88
C MET A 126 -4.93 -5.11 12.84
N PHE A 127 -5.62 -4.79 13.92
CA PHE A 127 -7.07 -4.95 13.99
C PHE A 127 -7.79 -4.12 12.91
N LYS A 128 -7.38 -2.85 12.73
CA LYS A 128 -7.92 -1.99 11.67
C LYS A 128 -7.64 -2.53 10.26
N VAL A 129 -6.45 -3.07 10.03
CA VAL A 129 -6.08 -3.67 8.74
C VAL A 129 -6.95 -4.89 8.44
N VAL A 130 -7.09 -5.81 9.41
CA VAL A 130 -7.93 -7.00 9.27
C VAL A 130 -9.38 -6.62 9.00
N LYS A 131 -9.92 -5.67 9.76
CA LYS A 131 -11.29 -5.17 9.54
C LYS A 131 -11.46 -4.58 8.15
N THR A 132 -10.52 -3.73 7.71
CA THR A 132 -10.58 -3.10 6.39
C THR A 132 -10.55 -4.13 5.26
N MET A 133 -9.69 -5.15 5.37
CA MET A 133 -9.61 -6.21 4.36
C MET A 133 -10.88 -7.09 4.36
N SER A 134 -11.51 -7.29 5.52
CA SER A 134 -12.82 -7.95 5.61
C SER A 134 -13.91 -7.12 4.91
N ASP A 135 -13.93 -5.81 5.10
CA ASP A 135 -14.90 -4.93 4.45
C ASP A 135 -14.66 -4.87 2.93
N LEU A 136 -13.40 -4.84 2.49
CA LEU A 136 -13.05 -4.96 1.07
C LEU A 136 -13.49 -6.30 0.47
N GLN A 137 -13.37 -7.40 1.22
CA GLN A 137 -13.87 -8.71 0.80
C GLN A 137 -15.38 -8.72 0.64
N LYS A 138 -16.13 -8.06 1.53
CA LYS A 138 -17.59 -7.89 1.40
C LYS A 138 -17.95 -7.10 0.14
N VAL A 139 -17.21 -6.03 -0.17
CA VAL A 139 -17.39 -5.29 -1.44
C VAL A 139 -17.16 -6.21 -2.64
N CYS A 140 -16.10 -7.01 -2.64
CA CYS A 140 -15.85 -7.98 -3.72
C CYS A 140 -17.01 -8.99 -3.86
N GLN A 141 -17.55 -9.50 -2.75
CA GLN A 141 -18.69 -10.42 -2.75
C GLN A 141 -19.97 -9.75 -3.26
N GLN A 142 -20.28 -8.55 -2.77
CA GLN A 142 -21.46 -7.78 -3.18
C GLN A 142 -21.48 -7.54 -4.69
N TYR A 143 -20.34 -7.13 -5.27
CA TYR A 143 -20.25 -6.92 -6.72
C TYR A 143 -20.24 -8.24 -7.49
N SER A 144 -19.69 -9.32 -6.94
CA SER A 144 -19.75 -10.65 -7.57
C SER A 144 -21.18 -11.20 -7.64
N GLU A 145 -21.95 -11.04 -6.56
CA GLU A 145 -23.33 -11.51 -6.47
C GLU A 145 -24.27 -10.65 -7.31
N SER A 146 -24.08 -9.33 -7.30
CA SER A 146 -24.87 -8.41 -8.11
C SER A 146 -24.72 -8.67 -9.62
N ASP A 147 -23.56 -9.14 -10.08
CA ASP A 147 -23.30 -9.43 -11.50
C ASP A 147 -23.53 -10.91 -11.89
N SER A 148 -23.65 -11.79 -10.89
CA SER A 148 -23.86 -13.24 -11.11
C SER A 148 -25.19 -13.54 -11.81
N GLY A 149 -26.13 -12.59 -11.83
CA GLY A 149 -27.42 -12.74 -12.51
C GLY A 149 -27.34 -12.68 -14.04
N ASN A 150 -26.41 -11.91 -14.62
CA ASN A 150 -26.38 -11.64 -16.07
C ASN A 150 -25.00 -11.70 -16.72
N ASN A 151 -23.90 -11.39 -16.01
CA ASN A 151 -22.61 -11.15 -16.66
C ASN A 151 -21.49 -12.08 -16.19
N GLY A 152 -21.71 -12.89 -15.14
CA GLY A 152 -20.77 -13.94 -14.71
C GLY A 152 -19.42 -13.46 -14.17
N PHE A 153 -19.25 -12.15 -13.90
CA PHE A 153 -18.04 -11.62 -13.28
C PHE A 153 -17.93 -12.05 -11.82
N ARG A 154 -16.71 -12.38 -11.39
CA ARG A 154 -16.42 -12.69 -9.99
C ARG A 154 -15.19 -11.90 -9.53
N TYR A 155 -15.29 -11.30 -8.36
CA TYR A 155 -14.24 -10.53 -7.70
C TYR A 155 -13.80 -11.28 -6.44
N THR A 156 -12.51 -11.60 -6.31
CA THR A 156 -11.98 -12.24 -5.10
C THR A 156 -10.78 -11.47 -4.56
N LEU A 157 -10.78 -11.25 -3.25
CA LEU A 157 -9.63 -10.70 -2.54
C LEU A 157 -8.63 -11.82 -2.26
N HIS A 158 -7.40 -11.66 -2.73
CA HIS A 158 -6.30 -12.55 -2.45
C HIS A 158 -5.19 -11.83 -1.68
N SER A 159 -4.34 -12.62 -1.03
CA SER A 159 -3.13 -12.12 -0.41
C SER A 159 -1.95 -13.01 -0.74
N GLU A 160 -0.80 -12.40 -0.99
CA GLU A 160 0.48 -13.09 -1.14
C GLU A 160 1.48 -12.51 -0.15
N TYR A 161 2.42 -13.34 0.27
CA TYR A 161 3.59 -12.87 1.00
C TYR A 161 4.65 -12.47 -0.02
N TRP A 162 5.14 -11.25 0.10
CA TRP A 162 6.18 -10.72 -0.77
C TRP A 162 7.45 -10.46 0.04
N GLY A 163 8.56 -11.03 -0.41
CA GLY A 163 9.86 -11.02 0.27
C GLY A 163 10.53 -12.39 0.17
N GLY A 164 11.80 -12.44 -0.25
CA GLY A 164 12.61 -13.67 -0.25
C GLY A 164 13.30 -13.90 1.09
N CYS A 165 14.20 -14.90 1.17
CA CYS A 165 14.91 -15.27 2.42
C CYS A 165 15.61 -14.10 3.14
N ASN A 166 15.97 -13.02 2.42
CA ASN A 166 16.62 -11.82 2.97
C ASN A 166 15.74 -10.56 3.02
N LYS A 167 14.44 -10.63 2.68
CA LYS A 167 13.54 -9.47 2.73
C LYS A 167 12.42 -9.73 3.73
N VAL A 168 12.11 -8.72 4.54
CA VAL A 168 11.02 -8.77 5.53
C VAL A 168 9.73 -9.20 4.84
N TYR A 169 9.13 -10.30 5.32
CA TYR A 169 7.88 -10.86 4.80
C TYR A 169 6.76 -9.80 4.89
N ALA A 170 6.44 -9.19 3.75
CA ALA A 170 5.38 -8.20 3.65
C ALA A 170 4.15 -8.86 3.00
N LYS A 171 3.07 -9.02 3.77
CA LYS A 171 1.78 -9.45 3.21
C LYS A 171 1.21 -8.35 2.34
N ARG A 172 0.89 -8.66 1.07
CA ARG A 172 0.24 -7.78 0.10
C ARG A 172 -1.08 -8.37 -0.33
N TYR A 173 -2.08 -7.50 -0.46
CA TYR A 173 -3.41 -7.83 -0.92
C TYR A 173 -3.58 -7.40 -2.38
N PHE A 174 -4.35 -8.16 -3.12
CA PHE A 174 -4.70 -7.86 -4.51
C PHE A 174 -6.04 -8.48 -4.83
N ILE A 175 -6.71 -7.96 -5.84
CA ILE A 175 -8.02 -8.45 -6.27
C ILE A 175 -7.84 -9.21 -7.57
N ILE A 176 -8.45 -10.39 -7.68
CA ILE A 176 -8.58 -11.12 -8.94
C ILE A 176 -10.00 -10.91 -9.44
N VAL A 177 -10.12 -10.46 -10.68
CA VAL A 177 -11.38 -10.37 -11.41
C VAL A 177 -11.41 -11.52 -12.40
N TYR A 178 -12.40 -12.40 -12.27
CA TYR A 178 -12.68 -13.46 -13.22
C TYR A 178 -13.68 -12.92 -14.24
N VAL A 179 -13.28 -12.92 -15.50
CA VAL A 179 -14.07 -12.50 -16.65
C VAL A 179 -14.51 -13.76 -17.41
N PRO A 180 -15.81 -13.94 -17.69
CA PRO A 180 -16.26 -15.06 -18.50
C PRO A 180 -15.80 -14.90 -19.95
N SER A 181 -15.24 -15.95 -20.54
CA SER A 181 -14.68 -15.92 -21.91
C SER A 181 -15.73 -15.87 -23.03
N GLY A 182 -16.98 -15.48 -22.74
CA GLY A 182 -18.08 -15.44 -23.71
C GLY A 182 -18.66 -14.05 -23.97
N THR A 183 -18.21 -13.02 -23.24
CA THR A 183 -18.76 -11.66 -23.37
C THR A 183 -18.16 -10.86 -24.54
N GLY A 184 -17.39 -11.54 -25.42
CA GLY A 184 -16.58 -10.94 -26.48
C GLY A 184 -17.02 -11.25 -27.91
N ASP A 185 -18.26 -11.71 -28.15
CA ASP A 185 -18.78 -11.97 -29.51
C ASP A 185 -19.25 -10.69 -30.23
N GLY A 186 -18.44 -9.65 -30.16
CA GLY A 186 -18.68 -8.37 -30.83
C GLY A 186 -17.42 -7.84 -31.51
N ASN A 187 -16.94 -8.55 -32.54
CA ASN A 187 -16.13 -8.02 -33.66
C ASN A 187 -14.72 -7.43 -33.43
N ASN A 188 -14.06 -7.61 -32.28
CA ASN A 188 -12.65 -7.19 -32.15
C ASN A 188 -11.68 -8.38 -32.21
N SER A 189 -11.61 -9.01 -33.38
CA SER A 189 -10.57 -9.99 -33.72
C SER A 189 -9.26 -9.33 -34.16
N ASP A 190 -8.80 -8.30 -33.44
CA ASP A 190 -7.49 -7.64 -33.62
C ASP A 190 -7.00 -6.96 -32.32
N ILE A 191 -7.33 -7.52 -31.15
CA ILE A 191 -6.63 -7.14 -29.92
C ILE A 191 -5.49 -8.11 -29.74
N GLU A 192 -4.30 -7.65 -30.14
CA GLU A 192 -3.01 -8.24 -29.80
C GLU A 192 -3.06 -8.82 -28.38
N GLN A 193 -2.59 -10.07 -28.25
CA GLN A 193 -2.30 -10.66 -26.95
C GLN A 193 -1.60 -9.61 -26.06
N PRO A 194 -1.95 -9.49 -24.77
CA PRO A 194 -1.13 -8.70 -23.88
C PRO A 194 0.28 -9.24 -24.00
N ILE A 195 1.17 -8.45 -24.60
CA ILE A 195 2.61 -8.72 -24.64
C ILE A 195 2.93 -9.10 -23.20
N ALA A 196 3.34 -10.35 -23.00
CA ALA A 196 3.88 -10.77 -21.72
C ALA A 196 5.00 -9.77 -21.45
N VAL A 197 4.73 -8.79 -20.59
CA VAL A 197 5.71 -7.81 -20.19
C VAL A 197 6.76 -8.65 -19.52
N THR A 198 7.80 -8.93 -20.29
CA THR A 198 9.01 -9.56 -19.80
C THR A 198 9.38 -8.69 -18.61
N PRO A 199 9.48 -9.23 -17.39
CA PRO A 199 9.74 -8.42 -16.22
C PRO A 199 10.95 -7.57 -16.57
N VAL A 200 10.74 -6.25 -16.66
CA VAL A 200 11.83 -5.30 -16.86
C VAL A 200 12.83 -5.66 -15.79
N ALA A 201 13.98 -6.19 -16.21
CA ALA A 201 15.05 -6.53 -15.32
C ALA A 201 15.22 -5.32 -14.40
N ALA A 202 15.13 -5.56 -13.09
CA ALA A 202 15.37 -4.53 -12.11
C ALA A 202 16.64 -3.79 -12.55
N PRO A 203 16.63 -2.44 -12.63
CA PRO A 203 17.81 -1.71 -13.06
C PRO A 203 18.97 -2.24 -12.24
N ALA A 204 19.98 -2.75 -12.94
CA ALA A 204 21.23 -3.14 -12.30
C ALA A 204 21.62 -1.95 -11.43
N LYS A 205 21.65 -2.19 -10.12
CA LYS A 205 22.08 -1.20 -9.15
C LYS A 205 23.58 -1.04 -9.40
N ASN A 206 23.93 -0.20 -10.37
CA ASN A 206 25.26 0.31 -10.53
C ASN A 206 25.45 1.24 -9.33
N ASP A 207 25.96 0.66 -8.25
CA ASP A 207 26.59 1.38 -7.16
C ASP A 207 27.88 2.00 -7.72
N VAL A 208 27.73 3.06 -8.51
CA VAL A 208 28.81 4.01 -8.80
C VAL A 208 28.35 5.32 -8.20
N PHE A 209 28.68 5.49 -6.93
CA PHE A 209 28.80 6.80 -6.32
C PHE A 209 29.92 7.51 -7.09
N GLN A 210 29.54 8.30 -8.10
CA GLN A 210 30.44 9.22 -8.76
C GLN A 210 30.26 10.55 -8.02
N ASP A 211 31.08 10.74 -6.99
CA ASP A 211 31.33 12.05 -6.42
C ASP A 211 32.09 12.85 -7.49
N ASP A 212 31.41 13.80 -8.13
CA ASP A 212 32.07 14.83 -8.92
C ASP A 212 31.50 16.21 -8.55
N PRO A 213 32.34 17.16 -8.08
CA PRO A 213 31.90 18.46 -7.61
C PRO A 213 31.73 19.43 -8.79
N SER A 214 30.49 19.66 -9.20
CA SER A 214 30.20 20.76 -10.13
C SER A 214 29.98 22.05 -9.37
N SER A 215 31.05 22.85 -9.30
CA SER A 215 31.01 24.27 -8.98
C SER A 215 30.10 25.01 -9.97
N VAL A 216 28.97 25.52 -9.50
CA VAL A 216 28.14 26.46 -10.25
C VAL A 216 28.80 27.82 -10.18
N VAL A 217 29.37 28.24 -11.30
CA VAL A 217 29.78 29.62 -11.57
C VAL A 217 28.51 30.46 -11.62
N VAL A 218 28.41 31.40 -10.68
CA VAL A 218 27.45 32.49 -10.70
C VAL A 218 27.89 33.48 -11.76
N THR A 219 27.09 33.63 -12.83
CA THR A 219 27.13 34.80 -13.69
C THR A 219 25.78 35.50 -13.64
N SER A 220 25.84 36.71 -13.08
CA SER A 220 24.81 37.72 -12.95
C SER A 220 24.20 38.11 -14.31
N GLY A 221 22.88 38.31 -14.34
CA GLY A 221 22.19 38.77 -15.55
C GLY A 221 20.68 38.98 -15.36
N ASP A 222 20.34 40.06 -14.66
CA ASP A 222 19.28 41.03 -14.96
C ASP A 222 17.79 40.64 -15.12
N GLY A 223 16.94 41.39 -14.38
CA GLY A 223 15.66 41.91 -14.89
C GLY A 223 14.39 41.05 -14.77
N GLY A 224 13.73 41.05 -13.62
CA GLY A 224 12.34 40.56 -13.51
C GLY A 224 11.74 40.61 -12.11
N THR A 225 11.37 41.81 -11.64
CA THR A 225 10.56 42.01 -10.42
C THR A 225 9.15 41.46 -10.60
N GLY A 226 8.90 40.23 -10.13
CA GLY A 226 7.57 39.68 -9.87
C GLY A 226 7.23 39.75 -8.37
N PRO A 227 5.99 40.06 -7.97
CA PRO A 227 5.62 40.22 -6.57
C PRO A 227 5.72 38.90 -5.79
N SER A 228 6.27 39.01 -4.57
CA SER A 228 6.56 37.92 -3.65
C SER A 228 5.27 37.36 -3.03
N ILE A 229 5.23 36.04 -2.90
CA ILE A 229 4.12 35.28 -2.28
C ILE A 229 3.95 35.56 -0.78
N PHE A 230 4.87 36.31 -0.16
CA PHE A 230 4.81 36.69 1.25
C PHE A 230 3.94 37.91 1.56
N ASP A 231 3.43 38.64 0.55
CA ASP A 231 2.52 39.78 0.76
C ASP A 231 1.04 39.39 0.90
N GLN A 232 0.66 38.10 0.86
CA GLN A 232 -0.74 37.66 0.93
C GLN A 232 -1.22 37.18 2.32
N LEU A 233 -0.44 37.33 3.39
CA LEU A 233 -0.79 36.78 4.73
C LEU A 233 -0.98 37.81 5.86
N SER A 234 -1.11 39.11 5.57
CA SER A 234 -1.31 40.16 6.59
C SER A 234 -2.67 40.87 6.55
N GLY A 235 -3.69 40.27 5.94
CA GLY A 235 -5.01 40.88 5.84
C GLY A 235 -6.17 39.94 6.20
N HIS A 236 -6.30 39.58 7.47
CA HIS A 236 -7.61 39.39 8.14
C HIS A 236 -7.48 39.29 9.66
#